data_AF-A0A1V5LUH5-F1
#
_entry.id   AF-A0A1V5LUH5-F1
#
_cell.length_a   1.000
_cell.length_b   1.000
_cell.length_c   1.000
_cell.angle_alpha   90.00
_cell.angle_beta   90.00
_cell.angle_gamma   90.00
#
_symmetry.space_group_name_H-M   'P 1'
#
loop_
_entity.id
_entity.type
_entity.pdbx_description
1 polymer ?
#
loop_
_entity_poly.entity_id
_entity_poly.type
_entity_poly.pdbx_seq_one_letter_code
_entity_poly.pdbx_strand_id
1 'polypeptide(L)' 'MLEQNLKVKLPPGTHTAEFQLAHGMVDMVVHRRELRGTVTRLISMLAPVRAEIAAADE' A
#
# COMPACT_ATOMS: atom_id res chain seq x y z
N MET A 1 9.64 19.06 6.03
CA MET A 1 10.94 18.41 6.30
C MET A 1 11.84 18.33 5.06
N LEU A 2 11.45 17.71 3.94
CA LEU A 2 12.32 17.60 2.75
C LEU A 2 12.68 18.96 2.13
N GLU A 3 11.69 19.81 1.86
CA GLU A 3 11.91 21.19 1.34
C GLU A 3 12.79 22.03 2.27
N GLN A 4 12.58 21.91 3.58
CA GLN A 4 13.29 22.68 4.61
C GLN A 4 14.77 22.28 4.70
N ASN A 5 15.09 21.00 4.52
CA ASN A 5 16.46 20.52 4.55
C ASN A 5 17.21 20.78 3.23
N LEU A 6 16.53 20.61 2.09
CA LEU A 6 17.15 20.76 0.77
C LEU A 6 17.05 22.18 0.19
N LYS A 7 16.27 23.07 0.81
CA LYS A 7 15.98 24.44 0.34
C LYS A 7 15.44 24.51 -1.09
N VAL A 8 14.72 23.47 -1.51
CA VAL A 8 14.06 23.37 -2.83
C VAL A 8 12.55 23.29 -2.62
N LYS A 9 11.76 23.93 -3.49
CA LYS A 9 10.30 23.76 -3.51
C LYS A 9 9.95 22.44 -4.19
N LEU A 10 9.13 21.62 -3.54
CA LEU A 10 8.63 20.38 -4.11
C LEU A 10 7.51 20.65 -5.13
N PRO A 11 7.35 19.75 -6.11
CA PRO A 11 6.19 19.76 -6.98
C PRO A 11 4.88 19.77 -6.17
N PRO A 12 3.84 20.46 -6.66
CA PRO A 12 2.56 20.46 -6.00
C PRO A 12 2.02 19.04 -5.89
N GLY A 13 1.45 18.71 -4.73
CA GLY A 13 0.86 17.39 -4.50
C GLY A 13 1.86 16.27 -4.24
N THR A 14 3.17 16.53 -4.06
CA THR A 14 4.20 15.49 -3.82
C THR A 14 3.83 14.45 -2.75
N HIS A 15 3.01 14.82 -1.77
CA HIS A 15 2.58 13.94 -0.68
C HIS A 15 1.16 13.37 -0.84
N THR A 16 0.45 13.69 -1.92
CA THR A 16 -0.88 13.13 -2.17
C THR A 16 -0.76 11.72 -2.73
N ALA A 17 -1.83 10.95 -2.58
CA ALA A 17 -1.88 9.58 -3.07
C ALA A 17 -1.86 9.54 -4.61
N GLU A 18 -2.51 10.51 -5.25
CA GLU A 18 -2.62 10.63 -6.71
C GLU A 18 -1.25 10.92 -7.34
N PHE A 19 -0.46 11.81 -6.74
CA PHE A 19 0.89 12.09 -7.20
C PHE A 19 1.77 10.85 -7.10
N GLN A 20 1.72 10.15 -5.96
CA GLN A 20 2.49 8.93 -5.75
C GLN A 20 2.11 7.83 -6.76
N LEU A 21 0.83 7.68 -7.06
CA LEU A 21 0.32 6.73 -8.05
C LEU A 21 0.84 7.07 -9.45
N ALA A 22 0.77 8.35 -9.85
CA ALA A 22 1.23 8.80 -11.16
C ALA A 22 2.75 8.59 -11.38
N HIS A 23 3.54 8.55 -10.30
CA HIS A 23 4.99 8.34 -10.36
C HIS A 23 5.38 6.89 -10.03
N GLY A 24 4.42 5.97 -9.88
CA GLY A 24 4.68 4.55 -9.64
C GLY A 24 5.25 4.23 -8.25
N MET A 25 5.13 5.14 -7.28
CA MET A 25 5.55 4.90 -5.89
C MET A 25 4.55 4.02 -5.13
N VAL A 26 3.29 4.00 -5.57
CA VAL A 26 2.24 3.15 -5.01
C VAL A 26 1.48 2.47 -6.14
N ASP A 27 1.08 1.21 -5.93
CA ASP A 27 0.41 0.41 -6.95
C ASP A 27 -1.07 0.76 -7.12
N MET A 28 -1.73 1.27 -6.07
CA MET A 28 -3.16 1.60 -6.11
C MET A 28 -3.58 2.60 -5.04
N VAL A 29 -4.62 3.38 -5.37
CA VAL A 29 -5.34 4.25 -4.43
C VAL A 29 -6.80 3.78 -4.41
N VAL A 30 -7.31 3.40 -3.24
CA VAL A 30 -8.65 2.84 -3.08
C VAL A 30 -9.46 3.61 -2.04
N HIS A 31 -10.78 3.68 -2.22
CA HIS A 31 -11.64 4.35 -1.27
C HIS A 31 -11.66 3.61 0.08
N ARG A 32 -11.74 4.35 1.20
CA ARG A 32 -11.60 3.78 2.55
C ARG A 32 -12.61 2.67 2.87
N ARG A 33 -13.81 2.74 2.28
CA ARG A 33 -14.87 1.72 2.41
C ARG A 33 -14.51 0.38 1.77
N GLU A 34 -13.67 0.39 0.75
CA GLU A 34 -13.27 -0.79 -0.01
C GLU A 34 -11.99 -1.44 0.54
N LEU A 35 -11.27 -0.73 1.41
CA LEU A 35 -9.96 -1.14 1.94
C LEU A 35 -9.96 -2.58 2.47
N ARG A 36 -10.99 -2.96 3.25
CA ARG A 36 -11.09 -4.33 3.81
C ARG A 36 -11.11 -5.38 2.70
N GLY A 37 -11.97 -5.19 1.69
CA GLY A 37 -12.09 -6.14 0.58
C GLY A 37 -10.83 -6.20 -0.27
N THR A 38 -10.19 -5.06 -0.51
CA THR A 38 -8.92 -4.99 -1.26
C THR A 38 -7.79 -5.70 -0.52
N VAL A 39 -7.61 -5.45 0.77
CA VAL A 39 -6.56 -6.11 1.57
C VAL A 39 -6.79 -7.62 1.64
N THR A 40 -8.04 -8.08 1.88
CA THR A 40 -8.35 -9.51 1.87
C THR A 40 -7.97 -10.17 0.55
N ARG A 41 -8.33 -9.54 -0.58
CA ARG A 41 -8.01 -10.07 -1.91
C ARG A 41 -6.50 -10.17 -2.15
N LEU A 42 -5.75 -9.11 -1.81
CA LEU A 42 -4.29 -9.09 -1.98
C LEU A 42 -3.62 -10.16 -1.12
N ILE A 43 -4.03 -10.30 0.15
CA ILE A 43 -3.51 -11.35 1.03
C ILE A 43 -3.86 -12.73 0.47
N SER A 44 -5.08 -12.98 0.01
CA SER A 44 -5.45 -14.28 -0.59
C SER A 44 -4.63 -14.64 -1.83
N MET A 45 -4.16 -13.64 -2.59
CA MET A 45 -3.32 -13.85 -3.77
C MET A 45 -1.84 -14.05 -3.43
N LEU A 46 -1.35 -13.34 -2.41
CA LEU A 46 0.07 -13.26 -2.10
C LEU A 46 0.50 -14.15 -0.93
N ALA A 47 -0.44 -14.51 -0.05
CA ALA A 47 -0.14 -15.43 1.04
C ALA A 47 0.11 -16.82 0.48
N PRO A 48 1.12 -17.54 0.97
CA PRO A 48 1.27 -18.94 0.64
C PRO A 48 0.01 -19.69 1.09
N VAL A 49 -0.47 -20.61 0.26
CA VAL A 49 -1.48 -21.58 0.69
C VAL A 49 -0.89 -22.26 1.93
N ARG A 50 -1.45 -22.01 3.11
CA ARG A 50 -1.03 -22.70 4.32
C ARG A 50 -1.25 -24.20 4.09
N ALA A 51 -0.18 -24.92 3.78
CA ALA A 51 -0.17 -26.37 3.83
C ALA A 51 -0.23 -26.90 5.28
N GLU A 52 -0.12 -26.03 6.28
CA GLU A 52 0.06 -26.45 7.69
C GLU A 52 -0.75 -25.55 8.65
N ILE A 53 -2.08 -25.65 8.62
CA ILE A 53 -2.89 -25.46 9.85
C ILE A 53 -3.15 -26.81 10.53
N ALA A 54 -2.63 -27.92 9.97
CA ALA A 54 -2.98 -29.28 10.40
C ALA A 54 -2.07 -29.88 11.51
N ALA A 55 -1.10 -29.15 12.06
CA ALA A 55 -0.08 -29.73 12.95
C ALA A 55 -0.01 -29.13 14.37
N ALA A 56 -1.01 -28.35 14.81
CA ALA A 56 -0.99 -27.70 16.13
C ALA A 56 -2.27 -27.91 16.96
N ASP A 57 -3.11 -28.88 16.57
CA ASP A 57 -4.20 -29.41 17.41
C ASP A 57 -3.80 -30.77 18.01
N GLU A 58 -2.61 -30.88 18.60
CA GLU A 58 -2.22 -31.97 19.51
C GLU A 58 -1.76 -31.42 20.86
#